data_AF-A0A7V9SQ57-F1
#
_entry.id   AF-A0A7V9SQ57-F1
#
_cell.length_a   1.000
_cell.length_b   1.000
_cell.length_c   1.000
_cell.angle_alpha   90.00
_cell.angle_beta   90.00
_cell.angle_gamma   90.00
#
_symmetry.space_group_name_H-M   'P 1'
#
loop_
_entity.id
_entity.type
_entity.pdbx_description
1 polymer ?
#
loop_
_entity_poly.entity_id
_entity_poly.type
_entity_poly.pdbx_seq_one_letter_code
_entity_poly.pdbx_strand_id
1 'polypeptide(L)'
;MQRRIAALLAVVAFGMGFAACGDDDKSSADASATSATTATTATTATTTPPTIAATTVTTKAPSGPAATPEAAANGLFNAWKKNNRNDAENYAKPQAIAKMFDHPYTDKSVAYTNQGCQPQGGQFGCAWSYEGGALTMTVEAWPGGGFVVDSVTYIAD
;
A
#
# COMPACT_ATOMS: atom_id res chain seq x y z
N MET A 1 14.13 40.47 -14.22
CA MET A 1 13.77 41.62 -13.35
C MET A 1 13.08 41.08 -12.11
N GLN A 2 13.68 41.41 -10.97
CA GLN A 2 13.46 40.94 -9.61
C GLN A 2 12.37 41.77 -8.90
N ARG A 3 11.36 41.14 -8.29
CA ARG A 3 10.48 41.77 -7.28
C ARG A 3 10.04 40.73 -6.25
N ARG A 4 10.81 40.56 -5.17
CA ARG A 4 10.77 41.27 -3.86
C ARG A 4 9.96 40.48 -2.81
N ILE A 5 10.76 39.88 -1.93
CA ILE A 5 10.49 39.29 -0.63
C ILE A 5 9.61 40.20 0.24
N ALA A 6 8.65 39.62 0.95
CA ALA A 6 8.11 40.15 2.19
C ALA A 6 7.88 39.00 3.16
N ALA A 7 8.81 38.86 4.10
CA ALA A 7 8.69 38.03 5.29
C ALA A 7 7.73 38.71 6.27
N LEU A 8 6.83 37.94 6.90
CA LEU A 8 6.15 38.33 8.12
C LEU A 8 6.26 37.19 9.13
N LEU A 9 7.12 37.46 10.11
CA LEU A 9 7.28 36.75 11.38
C LEU A 9 6.03 36.94 12.25
N ALA A 10 5.54 35.88 12.88
CA ALA A 10 4.79 35.97 14.13
C ALA A 10 5.13 34.75 15.02
N VAL A 11 5.51 35.06 16.25
CA VAL A 11 6.07 34.17 17.29
C VAL A 11 5.00 33.97 18.38
N VAL A 12 5.19 32.93 19.22
CA VAL A 12 4.64 32.69 20.57
C VAL A 12 3.30 31.91 20.56
N ALA A 13 3.08 30.79 21.26
CA ALA A 13 3.36 30.54 22.67
C ALA A 13 3.52 29.04 23.05
N PHE A 14 4.32 28.83 24.10
CA PHE A 14 4.52 27.63 24.89
C PHE A 14 3.25 27.21 25.66
N GLY A 15 2.99 25.90 25.75
CA GLY A 15 2.05 25.32 26.69
C GLY A 15 2.49 23.91 27.11
N MET A 16 3.24 23.82 28.21
CA MET A 16 3.46 22.57 28.96
C MET A 16 2.29 22.36 29.93
N GLY A 17 1.70 21.17 29.94
CA GLY A 17 0.66 20.76 30.87
C GLY A 17 0.69 19.24 31.10
N PHE A 18 0.78 18.86 32.38
CA PHE A 18 1.09 17.54 32.92
C PHE A 18 -0.05 16.52 32.85
N ALA A 19 0.36 15.25 32.82
CA ALA A 19 -0.18 14.06 33.51
C ALA A 19 -1.70 13.82 33.55
N ALA A 20 -2.12 12.68 32.98
CA ALA A 20 -3.18 11.85 33.56
C ALA A 20 -3.05 10.39 33.07
N CYS A 21 -2.79 9.50 34.02
CA CYS A 21 -2.99 8.06 33.93
C CYS A 21 -4.51 7.78 33.88
N GLY A 22 -4.96 6.74 33.17
CA GLY A 22 -6.38 6.36 33.18
C GLY A 22 -6.72 5.22 32.24
N ASP A 23 -6.41 4.01 32.67
CA ASP A 23 -7.13 2.76 32.36
C ASP A 23 -8.66 2.96 32.47
N ASP A 24 -9.44 2.26 31.64
CA ASP A 24 -10.54 1.39 32.07
C ASP A 24 -11.42 1.00 30.88
N ASP A 25 -11.21 -0.24 30.42
CA ASP A 25 -12.04 -0.99 29.49
C ASP A 25 -13.49 -1.16 30.00
N LYS A 26 -14.45 -0.93 29.12
CA LYS A 26 -15.84 -1.37 29.33
C LYS A 26 -16.40 -1.99 28.05
N SER A 27 -16.38 -3.31 28.00
CA SER A 27 -17.41 -4.08 27.30
C SER A 27 -17.80 -5.27 28.17
N SER A 28 -18.94 -5.12 28.81
CA SER A 28 -19.66 -6.20 29.45
C SER A 28 -20.10 -7.20 28.40
N ALA A 29 -19.59 -8.43 28.49
CA ALA A 29 -20.28 -9.60 27.99
C ALA A 29 -20.52 -10.53 29.17
N ASP A 30 -21.78 -10.91 29.31
CA ASP A 30 -22.40 -11.69 30.35
C ASP A 30 -22.05 -13.19 30.23
N ALA A 31 -22.30 -13.90 31.34
CA ALA A 31 -22.51 -15.34 31.49
C ALA A 31 -21.30 -16.26 31.74
N SER A 32 -21.07 -16.44 33.04
CA SER A 32 -20.68 -17.66 33.76
C SER A 32 -20.78 -19.00 33.03
N ALA A 33 -19.70 -19.79 33.07
CA ALA A 33 -19.77 -21.24 33.26
C ALA A 33 -18.48 -21.78 33.91
N THR A 34 -18.64 -22.21 35.17
CA THR A 34 -18.06 -23.37 35.87
C THR A 34 -16.67 -23.90 35.47
N SER A 35 -15.78 -23.91 36.46
CA SER A 35 -14.47 -24.55 36.47
C SER A 35 -14.53 -26.08 36.43
N ALA A 36 -13.66 -26.69 35.61
CA ALA A 36 -13.23 -28.07 35.78
C ALA A 36 -11.69 -28.14 35.64
N THR A 37 -11.03 -28.47 36.74
CA THR A 37 -9.59 -28.75 36.82
C THR A 37 -9.32 -30.14 36.24
N THR A 38 -8.42 -30.25 35.27
CA THR A 38 -7.76 -31.52 34.93
C THR A 38 -6.27 -31.23 34.71
N ALA A 39 -5.43 -31.83 35.54
CA ALA A 39 -3.99 -31.86 35.35
C ALA A 39 -3.65 -32.85 34.24
N THR A 40 -2.95 -32.39 33.20
CA THR A 40 -2.42 -33.27 32.14
C THR A 40 -0.94 -32.97 31.93
N THR A 41 -0.18 -34.05 32.10
CA THR A 41 1.24 -34.29 31.85
C THR A 41 1.78 -33.61 30.59
N ALA A 42 2.96 -32.99 30.71
CA ALA A 42 3.69 -32.42 29.58
C ALA A 42 4.21 -33.54 28.66
N THR A 43 3.71 -33.57 27.42
CA THR A 43 4.26 -34.35 26.32
C THR A 43 5.12 -33.43 25.46
N THR A 44 6.42 -33.69 25.42
CA THR A 44 7.36 -33.06 24.49
C THR A 44 7.02 -33.47 23.07
N ALA A 45 6.43 -32.56 22.29
CA ALA A 45 6.22 -32.74 20.86
C ALA A 45 7.48 -32.28 20.10
N THR A 46 8.14 -33.21 19.43
CA THR A 46 9.14 -32.94 18.39
C THR A 46 8.41 -32.33 17.20
N THR A 47 8.45 -31.00 17.08
CA THR A 47 7.92 -30.26 15.94
C THR A 47 8.88 -30.41 14.75
N THR A 48 8.50 -31.23 13.79
CA THR A 48 9.02 -31.14 12.42
C THR A 48 8.73 -29.73 11.86
N PRO A 49 9.68 -29.12 11.12
CA PRO A 49 9.45 -27.83 10.46
C PRO A 49 8.21 -27.92 9.55
N PRO A 50 7.35 -26.90 9.49
CA PRO A 50 6.29 -26.88 8.50
C PRO A 50 6.93 -26.88 7.12
N THR A 51 6.67 -27.93 6.34
CA THR A 51 6.86 -27.90 4.89
C THR A 51 5.92 -26.82 4.37
N ILE A 52 6.47 -25.66 4.07
CA ILE A 52 5.78 -24.59 3.35
C ILE A 52 5.39 -25.19 2.00
N ALA A 53 4.14 -25.65 1.87
CA ALA A 53 3.57 -25.91 0.57
C ALA A 53 3.64 -24.57 -0.17
N ALA A 54 4.45 -24.53 -1.22
CA ALA A 54 4.52 -23.39 -2.11
C ALA A 54 3.12 -23.17 -2.67
N THR A 55 2.40 -22.20 -2.12
CA THR A 55 1.14 -21.73 -2.69
C THR A 55 1.50 -21.15 -4.05
N THR A 56 1.34 -21.95 -5.10
CA THR A 56 1.39 -21.46 -6.47
C THR A 56 0.23 -20.49 -6.62
N VAL A 57 0.49 -19.22 -6.35
CA VAL A 57 -0.36 -18.13 -6.80
C VAL A 57 -0.38 -18.24 -8.32
N THR A 58 -1.45 -18.80 -8.86
CA THR A 58 -1.75 -18.66 -10.29
C THR A 58 -2.04 -17.19 -10.49
N THR A 59 -1.00 -16.41 -10.75
CA THR A 59 -1.11 -15.01 -11.12
C THR A 59 -1.92 -14.98 -12.40
N LYS A 60 -3.23 -14.67 -12.28
CA LYS A 60 -4.11 -14.46 -13.43
C LYS A 60 -3.40 -13.48 -14.35
N ALA A 61 -3.10 -13.93 -15.57
CA ALA A 61 -2.51 -13.06 -16.56
C ALA A 61 -3.44 -11.85 -16.76
N PRO A 62 -2.89 -10.63 -16.80
CA PRO A 62 -3.70 -9.47 -17.14
C PRO A 62 -4.32 -9.70 -18.51
N SER A 63 -5.57 -9.28 -18.67
CA SER A 63 -6.37 -9.49 -19.88
C SER A 63 -5.75 -8.84 -21.13
N GLY A 64 -4.78 -7.95 -20.95
CA GLY A 64 -3.94 -7.38 -22.00
C GLY A 64 -2.73 -6.67 -21.39
N PRO A 65 -1.56 -7.31 -21.29
CA PRO A 65 -0.35 -6.65 -20.81
C PRO A 65 -0.03 -5.45 -21.72
N ALA A 66 0.34 -4.33 -21.11
CA ALA A 66 0.47 -3.08 -21.85
C ALA A 66 1.71 -3.09 -22.77
N ALA A 67 1.67 -2.34 -23.88
CA ALA A 67 2.78 -2.30 -24.83
C ALA A 67 4.05 -1.62 -24.28
N THR A 68 3.92 -0.74 -23.29
CA THR A 68 5.02 -0.03 -22.65
C THR A 68 4.83 0.00 -21.13
N PRO A 69 5.91 0.16 -20.35
CA PRO A 69 5.82 0.28 -18.91
C PRO A 69 4.99 1.49 -18.48
N GLU A 70 5.14 2.65 -19.15
CA GLU A 70 4.27 3.80 -18.97
C GLU A 70 2.79 3.48 -19.19
N ALA A 71 2.45 2.68 -20.20
CA ALA A 71 1.06 2.36 -20.48
C ALA A 71 0.45 1.49 -19.37
N ALA A 72 1.21 0.54 -18.82
CA ALA A 72 0.77 -0.26 -17.67
C ALA A 72 0.55 0.63 -16.45
N ALA A 73 1.53 1.46 -16.10
CA ALA A 73 1.49 2.29 -14.92
C ALA A 73 0.38 3.36 -15.00
N ASN A 74 0.25 4.04 -16.15
CA ASN A 74 -0.84 4.99 -16.38
C ASN A 74 -2.22 4.32 -16.41
N GLY A 75 -2.32 3.10 -16.93
CA GLY A 75 -3.54 2.31 -16.93
C GLY A 75 -4.02 2.03 -15.50
N LEU A 76 -3.14 1.52 -14.64
CA LEU A 76 -3.44 1.29 -13.23
C LEU A 76 -3.83 2.61 -12.52
N PHE A 77 -3.04 3.68 -12.73
CA PHE A 77 -3.30 4.97 -12.11
C PHE A 77 -4.67 5.56 -12.51
N ASN A 78 -5.04 5.44 -13.78
CA ASN A 78 -6.35 5.89 -14.29
C ASN A 78 -7.51 5.03 -13.76
N ALA A 79 -7.33 3.72 -13.66
CA ALA A 79 -8.32 2.82 -13.08
C ALA A 79 -8.55 3.13 -11.58
N TRP A 80 -7.48 3.40 -10.84
CA TRP A 80 -7.53 3.83 -9.45
C TRP A 80 -8.26 5.17 -9.25
N LYS A 81 -7.98 6.18 -10.09
CA LYS A 81 -8.70 7.46 -10.08
C LYS A 81 -10.21 7.33 -10.31
N LYS A 82 -10.61 6.31 -11.08
CA LYS A 82 -12.02 5.98 -11.36
C LYS A 82 -12.62 5.05 -10.30
N ASN A 83 -11.84 4.63 -9.31
CA ASN A 83 -12.18 3.60 -8.34
C ASN A 83 -12.66 2.29 -9.00
N ASN A 84 -12.08 1.92 -10.14
CA ASN A 84 -12.45 0.75 -10.92
C ASN A 84 -11.39 -0.35 -10.80
N ARG A 85 -11.59 -1.30 -9.87
CA ARG A 85 -10.65 -2.42 -9.65
C ARG A 85 -10.63 -3.40 -10.83
N ASN A 86 -11.77 -3.63 -11.49
CA ASN A 86 -11.84 -4.55 -12.63
C ASN A 86 -10.99 -4.07 -13.81
N ASP A 87 -10.95 -2.76 -14.05
CA ASP A 87 -10.09 -2.18 -15.09
C ASP A 87 -8.60 -2.27 -14.70
N ALA A 88 -8.29 -2.17 -13.41
CA ALA A 88 -6.93 -2.29 -12.89
C ALA A 88 -6.32 -3.68 -13.11
N GLU A 89 -7.14 -4.74 -13.16
CA GLU A 89 -6.71 -6.11 -13.49
C GLU A 89 -6.09 -6.27 -14.89
N ASN A 90 -6.34 -5.32 -15.79
CA ASN A 90 -5.71 -5.31 -17.10
C ASN A 90 -4.25 -4.85 -17.06
N TYR A 91 -3.86 -4.11 -16.03
CA TYR A 91 -2.59 -3.37 -16.02
C TYR A 91 -1.66 -3.79 -14.88
N ALA A 92 -2.18 -4.49 -13.87
CA ALA A 92 -1.47 -4.75 -12.63
C ALA A 92 -1.76 -6.14 -12.07
N LYS A 93 -0.80 -6.68 -11.31
CA LYS A 93 -1.00 -7.92 -10.55
C LYS A 93 -1.93 -7.67 -9.34
N PRO A 94 -2.62 -8.72 -8.83
CA PRO A 94 -3.57 -8.58 -7.73
C PRO A 94 -2.99 -7.88 -6.48
N GLN A 95 -1.73 -8.12 -6.12
CA GLN A 95 -1.11 -7.48 -4.97
C GLN A 95 -0.88 -5.97 -5.18
N ALA A 96 -0.54 -5.53 -6.40
CA ALA A 96 -0.40 -4.12 -6.73
C ALA A 96 -1.76 -3.41 -6.67
N ILE A 97 -2.82 -4.05 -7.20
CA ILE A 97 -4.19 -3.54 -7.12
C ILE A 97 -4.62 -3.40 -5.66
N ALA A 98 -4.38 -4.43 -4.84
CA ALA A 98 -4.72 -4.39 -3.43
C ALA A 98 -4.06 -3.20 -2.73
N LYS A 99 -2.75 -2.99 -2.93
CA LYS A 99 -2.00 -1.87 -2.35
C LYS A 99 -2.46 -0.51 -2.85
N MET A 100 -2.65 -0.36 -4.17
CA MET A 100 -3.09 0.89 -4.78
C MET A 100 -4.45 1.33 -4.26
N PHE A 101 -5.39 0.39 -4.13
CA PHE A 101 -6.76 0.70 -3.70
C PHE A 101 -6.98 0.61 -2.18
N ASP A 102 -5.94 0.30 -1.40
CA ASP A 102 -5.92 0.48 0.05
C ASP A 102 -5.98 1.98 0.41
N HIS A 103 -5.43 2.81 -0.47
CA HIS A 103 -5.50 4.26 -0.40
C HIS A 103 -6.38 4.77 -1.54
N PRO A 104 -7.71 4.79 -1.41
CA PRO A 104 -8.60 5.18 -2.50
C PRO A 104 -8.39 6.65 -2.89
N TYR A 105 -8.56 6.97 -4.17
CA TYR A 105 -8.52 8.35 -4.68
C TYR A 105 -9.79 9.12 -4.27
N THR A 106 -9.89 9.49 -3.00
CA THR A 106 -11.04 10.24 -2.44
C THR A 106 -10.83 11.74 -2.48
N ASP A 107 -9.60 12.19 -2.27
CA ASP A 107 -9.26 13.60 -2.30
C ASP A 107 -8.77 14.03 -3.69
N LYS A 108 -9.65 14.72 -4.42
CA LYS A 108 -9.36 15.24 -5.76
C LYS A 108 -8.55 16.53 -5.74
N SER A 109 -8.29 17.10 -4.55
CA SER A 109 -7.44 18.29 -4.40
C SER A 109 -5.95 17.95 -4.50
N VAL A 110 -5.58 16.70 -4.23
CA VAL A 110 -4.19 16.23 -4.34
C VAL A 110 -3.81 16.09 -5.81
N ALA A 111 -2.90 16.96 -6.27
CA ALA A 111 -2.36 16.90 -7.62
C ALA A 111 -1.22 15.87 -7.68
N TYR A 112 -1.39 14.85 -8.52
CA TYR A 112 -0.35 13.88 -8.83
C TYR A 112 0.36 14.29 -10.13
N THR A 113 1.67 14.45 -10.08
CA THR A 113 2.51 14.79 -11.25
C THR A 113 3.33 13.59 -11.66
N ASN A 114 3.07 13.06 -12.86
CA ASN A 114 3.82 11.94 -13.42
C ASN A 114 5.29 12.33 -13.68
N GLN A 115 6.23 11.59 -13.10
CA GLN A 115 7.68 11.76 -13.24
C GLN A 115 8.28 10.90 -14.36
N GLY A 116 7.46 10.09 -15.02
CA GLY A 116 7.84 9.10 -16.02
C GLY A 116 8.29 7.78 -15.40
N CYS A 117 8.62 6.81 -16.25
CA CYS A 117 9.23 5.56 -15.86
C CYS A 117 10.71 5.54 -16.22
N GLN A 118 11.51 5.00 -15.30
CA GLN A 118 12.94 4.82 -15.48
C GLN A 118 13.31 3.33 -15.37
N PRO A 119 14.22 2.81 -16.21
CA PRO A 119 14.64 1.42 -16.11
C PRO A 119 15.43 1.17 -14.81
N GLN A 120 15.14 0.05 -14.16
CA GLN A 120 15.71 -0.39 -12.89
C GLN A 120 16.05 -1.89 -12.95
N GLY A 121 17.23 -2.24 -13.46
CA GLY A 121 17.78 -3.60 -13.34
C GLY A 121 16.89 -4.74 -13.87
N GLY A 122 16.15 -4.51 -14.97
CA GLY A 122 15.21 -5.47 -15.55
C GLY A 122 13.73 -5.18 -15.26
N GLN A 123 13.46 -4.15 -14.46
CA GLN A 123 12.14 -3.60 -14.18
C GLN A 123 12.10 -2.12 -14.60
N PHE A 124 10.96 -1.48 -14.44
CA PHE A 124 10.78 -0.05 -14.66
C PHE A 124 10.11 0.57 -13.44
N GLY A 125 10.74 1.58 -12.84
CA GLY A 125 10.16 2.36 -11.76
C GLY A 125 9.45 3.57 -12.31
N CYS A 126 8.13 3.60 -12.20
CA CYS A 126 7.29 4.73 -12.56
C CYS A 126 6.88 5.51 -11.31
N ALA A 127 7.03 6.83 -11.30
CA ALA A 127 6.73 7.63 -10.12
C ALA A 127 5.74 8.76 -10.41
N TRP A 128 4.92 9.08 -9.42
CA TRP A 128 4.09 10.28 -9.36
C TRP A 128 4.41 11.04 -8.08
N SER A 129 4.78 12.31 -8.17
CA SER A 129 4.90 13.18 -7.00
C SER A 129 3.55 13.79 -6.64
N TYR A 130 3.31 14.00 -5.35
CA TYR A 130 2.15 14.71 -4.83
C TYR A 130 2.53 15.47 -3.55
N GLU A 131 1.65 16.34 -3.05
CA GLU A 131 1.95 17.08 -1.82
C GLU A 131 2.13 16.12 -0.63
N GLY A 132 3.33 16.15 -0.02
CA GLY A 132 3.67 15.28 1.10
C GLY A 132 4.22 13.90 0.72
N GLY A 133 4.49 13.62 -0.57
CA GLY A 133 5.07 12.34 -0.93
C GLY A 133 5.20 12.00 -2.42
N ALA A 134 5.43 10.73 -2.68
CA ALA A 134 5.46 10.16 -4.01
C ALA A 134 4.84 8.75 -4.04
N LEU A 135 4.14 8.46 -5.12
CA LEU A 135 3.64 7.13 -5.46
C LEU A 135 4.61 6.51 -6.46
N THR A 136 5.17 5.36 -6.13
CA THR A 136 6.06 4.61 -7.02
C THR A 136 5.41 3.28 -7.40
N MET A 137 5.50 2.93 -8.67
CA MET A 137 5.03 1.68 -9.24
C MET A 137 6.20 0.98 -9.89
N THR A 138 6.37 -0.30 -9.55
CA THR A 138 7.34 -1.16 -10.19
C THR A 138 6.63 -1.93 -11.29
N VAL A 139 7.13 -1.82 -12.51
CA VAL A 139 6.59 -2.47 -13.70
C VAL A 139 7.60 -3.49 -14.20
N GLU A 140 7.13 -4.68 -14.52
CA GLU A 140 7.94 -5.76 -15.05
C GLU A 140 7.40 -6.23 -16.41
N ALA A 141 8.27 -6.87 -17.18
CA ALA A 141 7.85 -7.55 -18.39
C ALA A 141 7.09 -8.84 -18.04
N TRP A 142 5.95 -9.06 -18.69
CA TRP A 142 5.12 -10.24 -18.44
C TRP A 142 5.54 -11.44 -19.32
N PRO A 143 5.58 -12.68 -18.79
CA PRO A 143 5.80 -13.88 -19.59
C PRO A 143 4.63 -14.09 -20.57
N GLY A 144 4.82 -13.68 -21.82
CA GLY A 144 3.78 -13.58 -22.84
C GLY A 144 3.84 -12.29 -23.65
N GLY A 145 4.70 -11.34 -23.23
CA GLY A 145 4.87 -10.03 -23.85
C GLY A 145 4.14 -8.93 -23.09
N GLY A 146 4.58 -7.69 -23.32
CA GLY A 146 4.04 -6.50 -22.65
C GLY A 146 4.49 -6.33 -21.20
N PHE A 147 3.85 -5.40 -20.51
CA PHE A 147 4.26 -4.89 -19.21
C PHE A 147 3.09 -4.86 -18.22
N VAL A 148 3.39 -5.13 -16.95
CA VAL A 148 2.41 -5.15 -15.87
C VAL A 148 3.00 -4.54 -14.61
N VAL A 149 2.17 -3.85 -13.83
CA VAL A 149 2.59 -3.35 -12.52
C VAL A 149 2.66 -4.52 -11.53
N ASP A 150 3.86 -4.75 -10.99
CA ASP A 150 4.13 -5.79 -9.99
C ASP A 150 3.84 -5.30 -8.57
N SER A 151 4.28 -4.09 -8.24
CA SER A 151 4.14 -3.52 -6.90
C SER A 151 3.89 -2.02 -6.92
N VAL A 152 3.26 -1.53 -5.84
CA VAL A 152 2.96 -0.12 -5.60
C VAL A 152 3.45 0.26 -4.21
N THR A 153 4.16 1.38 -4.11
CA THR A 153 4.73 1.89 -2.86
C THR A 153 4.44 3.39 -2.74
N TYR A 154 3.89 3.78 -1.59
CA TYR A 154 3.73 5.18 -1.21
C TYR A 154 4.93 5.60 -0.36
N ILE A 155 5.54 6.72 -0.72
CA ILE A 155 6.64 7.36 0.00
C ILE A 155 6.05 8.64 0.59
N ALA A 156 6.09 8.77 1.91
CA ALA A 156 5.76 10.01 2.61
C ALA A 156 7.05 10.61 3.19
N ASP A 157 7.16 11.93 3.14
CA ASP A 157 8.23 12.71 3.83
C ASP A 157 7.81 13.05 5.27
#